data_AF-A0A2V7UV18-F1
#
_entry.id   AF-A0A2V7UV18-F1
#
_cell.length_a   1.000
_cell.length_b   1.000
_cell.length_c   1.000
_cell.angle_alpha   90.00
_cell.angle_beta   90.00
_cell.angle_gamma   90.00
#
_symmetry.space_group_name_H-M   'P 1'
#
loop_
_entity.id
_entity.type
_entity.pdbx_description
1 polymer ?
#
loop_
_entity_poly.entity_id
_entity_poly.type
_entity_poly.pdbx_seq_one_letter_code
_entity_poly.pdbx_strand_id
1 'polypeptide(L)'
;MNAIRKTLMVAVAATIALAEGACSKDQEILAFVGEFDAFSAAIVKDVKTAPSPSTGVDTAQKYLDENRAAIRQKLQAIKSVRNFEVSEDTRKKVEASLTSSATAVAGLPLEYVSQMARDAAFRSKMEKLVKDYQSVLE
;
A
#
# COMPACT_ATOMS: atom_id res chain seq x y z
N MET A 1 -40.71 2.43 42.37
CA MET A 1 -39.62 3.25 41.78
C MET A 1 -38.54 2.43 41.05
N ASN A 2 -38.84 1.22 40.53
CA ASN A 2 -37.81 0.33 39.95
C ASN A 2 -37.89 0.13 38.42
N ALA A 3 -38.97 0.56 37.76
CA ALA A 3 -39.13 0.39 36.31
C ALA A 3 -38.45 1.51 35.50
N ILE A 4 -38.55 2.77 35.96
CA ILE A 4 -38.02 3.95 35.26
C ILE A 4 -36.48 3.93 35.18
N ARG A 5 -35.80 3.39 36.19
CA ARG A 5 -34.33 3.27 36.22
C ARG A 5 -33.78 2.25 35.22
N LYS A 6 -34.54 1.19 34.89
CA LYS A 6 -34.10 0.16 33.94
C LYS A 6 -34.23 0.62 32.49
N THR A 7 -35.24 1.42 32.16
CA THR A 7 -35.45 1.95 30.80
C THR A 7 -34.43 3.03 30.43
N LEU A 8 -33.97 3.83 31.41
CA LEU A 8 -32.98 4.89 31.16
C LEU A 8 -31.55 4.36 30.92
N MET A 9 -31.17 3.20 31.45
CA MET A 9 -29.82 2.63 31.24
C MET A 9 -29.63 2.00 29.86
N VAL A 10 -30.69 1.52 29.21
CA VAL A 10 -30.60 0.94 27.85
C VAL A 10 -30.47 2.03 26.79
N ALA A 11 -31.07 3.20 27.00
CA ALA A 11 -31.00 4.32 26.06
C ALA A 11 -29.60 4.99 25.99
N VAL A 12 -28.85 4.98 27.10
CA VAL A 12 -27.49 5.57 27.15
C VAL A 12 -26.43 4.59 26.63
N ALA A 13 -26.67 3.28 26.71
CA ALA A 13 -25.76 2.29 26.10
C ALA A 13 -25.86 2.25 24.56
N ALA A 14 -27.01 2.62 24.00
CA ALA A 14 -27.22 2.65 22.55
C ALA A 14 -26.61 3.90 21.87
N THR A 15 -26.36 4.99 22.60
CA THR A 15 -25.74 6.20 22.04
C THR A 15 -24.21 6.18 22.07
N ILE A 16 -23.59 5.33 22.88
CA ILE A 16 -22.12 5.19 22.92
C ILE A 16 -21.61 4.21 21.84
N ALA A 17 -22.43 3.25 21.41
CA ALA A 17 -22.10 2.37 20.28
C ALA A 17 -22.08 3.09 18.92
N LEU A 18 -22.61 4.31 18.83
CA LEU A 18 -22.53 5.16 17.63
C LEU A 18 -21.38 6.19 17.71
N ALA A 19 -20.73 6.33 18.86
CA ALA A 19 -19.58 7.22 19.02
C ALA A 19 -18.26 6.61 18.51
N GLU A 20 -18.21 5.29 18.33
CA GLU A 20 -17.09 4.62 17.65
C GLU A 20 -17.12 4.80 16.12
N GLY A 21 -18.21 5.34 15.57
CA GLY A 21 -18.36 5.64 14.13
C GLY A 21 -17.85 7.02 13.70
N ALA A 22 -17.19 7.79 14.57
CA ALA A 22 -16.82 9.19 14.32
C ALA A 22 -15.31 9.48 14.27
N CYS A 23 -14.45 8.47 14.33
CA CYS A 23 -13.07 8.60 13.84
C CYS A 23 -13.09 8.12 12.40
N SER A 24 -12.92 9.03 11.43
CA SER A 24 -12.81 8.64 10.02
C SER A 24 -11.80 7.50 9.86
N LYS A 25 -11.98 6.63 8.86
CA LYS A 25 -10.99 5.59 8.54
C LYS A 25 -9.64 6.16 8.07
N ASP A 26 -9.49 7.48 8.10
CA ASP A 26 -8.31 8.22 7.69
C ASP A 26 -7.05 7.72 8.37
N GLN A 27 -7.06 7.49 9.69
CA GLN A 27 -5.84 7.07 10.37
C GLN A 27 -5.37 5.68 9.92
N GLU A 28 -6.30 4.74 9.73
CA GLU A 28 -5.99 3.40 9.23
C GLU A 28 -5.45 3.45 7.79
N ILE A 29 -6.09 4.25 6.92
CA ILE A 29 -5.68 4.40 5.54
C ILE A 29 -4.34 5.10 5.42
N LEU A 30 -4.09 6.15 6.21
CA LEU A 30 -2.82 6.85 6.23
C LEU A 30 -1.69 5.96 6.75
N ALA A 31 -1.98 5.07 7.71
CA ALA A 31 -1.01 4.06 8.15
C ALA A 31 -0.65 3.11 6.99
N PHE A 32 -1.65 2.62 6.24
CA PHE A 32 -1.38 1.81 5.05
C PHE A 32 -0.61 2.57 3.98
N VAL A 33 -0.93 3.84 3.73
CA VAL A 33 -0.16 4.66 2.77
C VAL A 33 1.32 4.68 3.15
N GLY A 34 1.64 4.88 4.42
CA GLY A 34 3.01 4.82 4.91
C GLY A 34 3.66 3.44 4.72
N GLU A 35 2.93 2.35 4.98
CA GLU A 35 3.41 0.99 4.73
C GLU A 35 3.66 0.73 3.24
N PHE A 36 2.75 1.17 2.37
CA PHE A 36 2.83 0.99 0.92
C PHE A 36 4.01 1.77 0.33
N ASP A 37 4.21 3.01 0.78
CA ASP A 37 5.37 3.82 0.40
C ASP A 37 6.67 3.17 0.86
N ALA A 38 6.73 2.66 2.09
CA ALA A 38 7.91 1.97 2.60
C ALA A 38 8.21 0.67 1.83
N PHE A 39 7.18 -0.11 1.53
CA PHE A 39 7.27 -1.31 0.70
C PHE A 39 7.85 -1.00 -0.68
N SER A 40 7.33 0.04 -1.34
CA SER A 40 7.77 0.45 -2.68
C SER A 40 9.18 1.03 -2.67
N ALA A 41 9.50 1.83 -1.66
CA ALA A 41 10.83 2.40 -1.47
C ALA A 41 11.89 1.32 -1.19
N ALA A 42 11.54 0.26 -0.46
CA ALA A 42 12.43 -0.87 -0.22
C ALA A 42 12.80 -1.58 -1.53
N ILE A 43 11.82 -1.85 -2.40
CA ILE A 43 12.06 -2.44 -3.74
C ILE A 43 13.05 -1.57 -4.55
N VAL A 44 12.79 -0.27 -4.62
CA VAL A 44 13.67 0.67 -5.35
C VAL A 44 15.06 0.72 -4.75
N LYS A 45 15.15 0.74 -3.41
CA LYS A 45 16.42 0.78 -2.67
C LYS A 45 17.25 -0.48 -2.91
N ASP A 46 16.63 -1.66 -2.87
CA ASP A 46 17.31 -2.93 -3.08
C ASP A 46 17.98 -2.98 -4.45
N VAL A 47 17.30 -2.48 -5.50
CA VAL A 47 17.88 -2.40 -6.85
C VAL A 47 19.02 -1.37 -6.92
N LYS A 48 18.83 -0.19 -6.34
CA LYS A 48 19.77 0.94 -6.48
C LYS A 48 21.04 0.83 -5.66
N THR A 49 20.96 0.19 -4.49
CA THR A 49 22.04 0.20 -3.50
C THR A 49 22.82 -1.10 -3.41
N ALA A 50 22.37 -2.15 -4.11
CA ALA A 50 23.08 -3.42 -4.15
C ALA A 50 24.45 -3.31 -4.83
N PRO A 51 25.45 -4.13 -4.41
CA PRO A 51 26.77 -4.17 -5.05
C PRO A 51 26.73 -4.51 -6.55
N SER A 52 25.68 -5.22 -6.99
CA SER A 52 25.37 -5.40 -8.40
C SER A 52 23.87 -5.16 -8.63
N PRO A 53 23.48 -4.51 -9.75
CA PRO A 53 22.07 -4.31 -10.08
C PRO A 53 21.30 -5.63 -10.20
N SER A 54 21.91 -6.70 -10.72
CA SER A 54 21.23 -8.00 -10.82
C SER A 54 20.90 -8.57 -9.44
N THR A 55 21.84 -8.52 -8.48
CA THR A 55 21.59 -8.97 -7.11
C THR A 55 20.52 -8.10 -6.44
N GLY A 56 20.51 -6.81 -6.75
CA GLY A 56 19.47 -5.89 -6.28
C GLY A 56 18.08 -6.26 -6.79
N VAL A 57 17.94 -6.59 -8.09
CA VAL A 57 16.67 -7.06 -8.66
C VAL A 57 16.23 -8.39 -8.05
N ASP A 58 17.15 -9.33 -7.83
CA ASP A 58 16.83 -10.61 -7.18
C ASP A 58 16.34 -10.42 -5.73
N THR A 59 16.97 -9.49 -5.00
CA THR A 59 16.58 -9.14 -3.62
C THR A 59 15.21 -8.46 -3.59
N ALA A 60 15.02 -7.46 -4.45
CA ALA A 60 13.76 -6.73 -4.59
C ALA A 60 12.60 -7.67 -4.98
N GLN A 61 12.85 -8.61 -5.89
CA GLN A 61 11.87 -9.61 -6.31
C GLN A 61 11.48 -10.52 -5.15
N LYS A 62 12.45 -10.99 -4.37
CA LYS A 62 12.17 -11.81 -3.18
C LYS A 62 11.32 -11.03 -2.16
N TYR A 63 11.70 -9.78 -1.88
CA TYR A 63 10.94 -8.91 -0.97
C TYR A 63 9.51 -8.68 -1.47
N LEU A 64 9.34 -8.43 -2.77
CA LEU A 64 8.02 -8.35 -3.41
C LEU A 64 7.23 -9.64 -3.21
N ASP A 65 7.80 -10.81 -3.51
CA ASP A 65 7.10 -12.09 -3.42
C ASP A 65 6.66 -12.44 -1.99
N GLU A 66 7.46 -12.08 -0.99
CA GLU A 66 7.14 -12.29 0.43
C GLU A 66 6.02 -11.37 0.93
N ASN A 67 5.91 -10.14 0.40
CA ASN A 67 5.00 -9.11 0.94
C ASN A 67 3.77 -8.85 0.06
N ARG A 68 3.79 -9.24 -1.23
CA ARG A 68 2.74 -8.92 -2.21
C ARG A 68 1.33 -9.30 -1.75
N ALA A 69 1.17 -10.46 -1.11
CA ALA A 69 -0.14 -10.95 -0.69
C ALA A 69 -0.75 -10.07 0.41
N ALA A 70 0.06 -9.72 1.41
CA ALA A 70 -0.37 -8.87 2.52
C ALA A 70 -0.68 -7.44 2.03
N ILE A 71 0.18 -6.87 1.19
CA ILE A 71 -0.03 -5.53 0.63
C ILE A 71 -1.29 -5.49 -0.24
N ARG A 72 -1.49 -6.50 -1.11
CA ARG A 72 -2.67 -6.57 -1.99
C ARG A 72 -3.96 -6.69 -1.19
N GLN A 73 -3.96 -7.48 -0.12
CA GLN A 73 -5.12 -7.61 0.77
C GLN A 73 -5.50 -6.25 1.40
N LYS A 74 -4.51 -5.52 1.93
CA LYS A 74 -4.75 -4.19 2.52
C LYS A 74 -5.20 -3.17 1.47
N LEU A 75 -4.61 -3.19 0.27
CA LEU A 75 -5.00 -2.33 -0.83
C LEU A 75 -6.45 -2.58 -1.26
N GLN A 76 -6.87 -3.85 -1.35
CA GLN A 76 -8.26 -4.21 -1.65
C GLN A 76 -9.23 -3.74 -0.56
N ALA A 77 -8.86 -3.90 0.71
CA ALA A 77 -9.67 -3.39 1.83
C ALA A 77 -9.88 -1.88 1.71
N ILE A 78 -8.85 -1.13 1.35
CA ILE A 78 -8.93 0.34 1.22
C ILE A 78 -9.70 0.77 -0.02
N LYS A 79 -9.51 0.10 -1.16
CA LYS A 79 -10.32 0.31 -2.37
C LYS A 79 -11.82 0.07 -2.13
N SER A 80 -12.17 -0.76 -1.15
CA SER A 80 -13.56 -1.06 -0.79
C SER A 80 -14.22 -0.02 0.12
N VAL A 81 -13.43 0.89 0.72
CA VAL A 81 -13.94 1.96 1.60
C VAL A 81 -14.76 2.96 0.79
N ARG A 82 -15.96 3.27 1.26
CA ARG A 82 -16.86 4.21 0.57
C ARG A 82 -16.37 5.65 0.75
N ASN A 83 -16.58 6.48 -0.27
CA ASN A 83 -16.09 7.87 -0.31
C ASN A 83 -16.52 8.77 0.87
N PHE A 84 -17.54 8.42 1.63
CA PHE A 84 -17.99 9.19 2.80
C PHE A 84 -17.36 8.73 4.12
N GLU A 85 -16.63 7.60 4.13
CA GLU A 85 -15.95 7.08 5.33
C GLU A 85 -14.55 7.70 5.54
N VAL A 86 -14.08 8.49 4.56
CA VAL A 86 -12.73 9.04 4.48
C VAL A 86 -12.75 10.49 4.02
N SER A 87 -11.79 11.28 4.48
CA SER A 87 -11.62 12.66 4.02
C SER A 87 -11.08 12.72 2.59
N GLU A 88 -11.41 13.81 1.89
CA GLU A 88 -10.87 14.09 0.56
C GLU A 88 -9.33 14.17 0.58
N ASP A 89 -8.75 14.75 1.62
CA ASP A 89 -7.30 14.84 1.78
C ASP A 89 -6.65 13.46 1.89
N THR A 90 -7.28 12.53 2.62
CA THR A 90 -6.80 11.15 2.70
C THR A 90 -6.87 10.46 1.34
N ARG A 91 -7.98 10.62 0.61
CA ARG A 91 -8.11 10.07 -0.75
C ARG A 91 -7.01 10.58 -1.69
N LYS A 92 -6.76 11.90 -1.70
CA LYS A 92 -5.68 12.51 -2.50
C LYS A 92 -4.31 11.96 -2.13
N LYS A 93 -4.05 11.76 -0.83
CA LYS A 93 -2.78 11.16 -0.36
C LYS A 93 -2.62 9.72 -0.83
N VAL A 94 -3.68 8.91 -0.78
CA VAL A 94 -3.66 7.54 -1.32
C VAL A 94 -3.34 7.55 -2.81
N GLU A 95 -4.09 8.32 -3.60
CA GLU A 95 -3.88 8.41 -5.06
C GLU A 95 -2.45 8.88 -5.41
N ALA A 96 -1.96 9.91 -4.72
CA ALA A 96 -0.61 10.44 -4.91
C ALA A 96 0.48 9.41 -4.53
N SER A 97 0.32 8.72 -3.40
CA SER A 97 1.23 7.66 -2.95
C SER A 97 1.28 6.50 -3.94
N LEU A 98 0.12 5.96 -4.34
CA LEU A 98 0.05 4.86 -5.31
C LEU A 98 0.73 5.25 -6.64
N THR A 99 0.46 6.47 -7.13
CA THR A 99 1.04 6.98 -8.37
C THR A 99 2.55 7.19 -8.26
N SER A 100 3.01 7.84 -7.19
CA SER A 100 4.43 8.13 -6.95
C SER A 100 5.24 6.83 -6.82
N SER A 101 4.76 5.91 -6.00
CA SER A 101 5.38 4.61 -5.78
C SER A 101 5.41 3.75 -7.05
N ALA A 102 4.31 3.72 -7.83
CA ALA A 102 4.30 3.06 -9.13
C ALA A 102 5.29 3.68 -10.12
N THR A 103 5.37 5.01 -10.16
CA THR A 103 6.32 5.74 -11.02
C THR A 103 7.76 5.43 -10.64
N ALA A 104 8.07 5.37 -9.34
CA ALA A 104 9.41 5.07 -8.86
C ALA A 104 9.88 3.67 -9.28
N VAL A 105 9.02 2.65 -9.15
CA VAL A 105 9.34 1.29 -9.59
C VAL A 105 9.41 1.19 -11.12
N ALA A 106 8.48 1.83 -11.85
CA ALA A 106 8.49 1.88 -13.32
C ALA A 106 9.67 2.68 -13.90
N GLY A 107 10.31 3.53 -13.10
CA GLY A 107 11.53 4.25 -13.47
C GLY A 107 12.78 3.36 -13.51
N LEU A 108 12.79 2.22 -12.80
CA LEU A 108 13.97 1.35 -12.74
C LEU A 108 14.42 0.85 -14.13
N PRO A 109 13.55 0.35 -15.02
CA PRO A 109 13.95 0.00 -16.39
C PRO A 109 14.61 1.15 -17.17
N LEU A 110 14.17 2.39 -16.97
CA LEU A 110 14.71 3.56 -17.65
C LEU A 110 16.13 3.88 -17.16
N GLU A 111 16.34 3.81 -15.85
CA GLU A 111 17.66 4.04 -15.24
C GLU A 111 18.68 2.98 -15.67
N TYR A 112 18.25 1.74 -15.87
CA TYR A 112 19.12 0.63 -16.26
C TYR A 112 19.02 0.23 -17.74
N VAL A 113 18.51 1.12 -18.61
CA VAL A 113 18.25 0.82 -20.03
C VAL A 113 19.49 0.28 -20.77
N SER A 114 20.67 0.86 -20.50
CA SER A 114 21.94 0.43 -21.09
C SER A 114 22.33 -0.99 -20.68
N GLN A 115 22.06 -1.37 -19.43
CA GLN A 115 22.33 -2.72 -18.94
C GLN A 115 21.31 -3.71 -19.48
N MET A 116 20.03 -3.35 -19.51
CA MET A 116 18.97 -4.15 -20.13
C MET A 116 19.20 -4.37 -21.63
N ALA A 117 19.91 -3.48 -22.33
CA ALA A 117 20.28 -3.67 -23.73
C ALA A 117 21.41 -4.69 -23.94
N ARG A 118 22.29 -4.87 -22.95
CA ARG A 118 23.49 -5.72 -23.04
C ARG A 118 23.33 -7.07 -22.36
N ASP A 119 22.40 -7.17 -21.41
CA ASP A 119 22.15 -8.36 -20.62
C ASP A 119 20.66 -8.73 -20.67
N ALA A 120 20.35 -9.77 -21.46
CA ALA A 120 18.99 -10.26 -21.63
C ALA A 120 18.43 -10.91 -20.34
N ALA A 121 19.29 -11.51 -19.51
CA ALA A 121 18.86 -12.11 -18.26
C ALA A 121 18.47 -11.01 -17.25
N PHE A 122 19.29 -9.97 -17.15
CA PHE A 122 18.96 -8.79 -16.34
C PHE A 122 17.67 -8.11 -16.82
N ARG A 123 17.50 -7.93 -18.14
CA ARG A 123 16.26 -7.41 -18.73
C ARG A 123 15.04 -8.21 -18.27
N SER A 124 15.08 -9.53 -18.42
CA SER A 124 13.97 -10.41 -18.06
C SER A 124 13.62 -10.31 -16.57
N LYS A 125 14.62 -10.24 -15.69
CA LYS A 125 14.41 -10.05 -14.25
C LYS A 125 13.76 -8.70 -13.93
N MET A 126 14.24 -7.62 -14.55
CA MET A 126 13.71 -6.27 -14.35
C MET A 126 12.26 -6.15 -14.84
N GLU A 127 11.96 -6.69 -16.03
CA GLU A 127 10.60 -6.70 -16.59
C GLU A 127 9.65 -7.51 -15.70
N LYS A 128 10.10 -8.65 -15.17
CA LYS A 128 9.33 -9.45 -14.20
C LYS A 128 9.06 -8.65 -12.92
N LEU A 129 10.07 -8.00 -12.34
CA LEU A 129 9.92 -7.20 -11.13
C LEU A 129 8.84 -6.12 -11.30
N VAL A 130 8.91 -5.36 -12.40
CA VAL A 130 7.93 -4.30 -12.68
C VAL A 130 6.54 -4.87 -12.89
N LYS A 131 6.41 -5.95 -13.67
CA LYS A 131 5.12 -6.60 -13.95
C LYS A 131 4.49 -7.16 -12.68
N ASP A 132 5.26 -7.84 -11.85
CA ASP A 132 4.76 -8.43 -10.61
C ASP A 132 4.37 -7.33 -9.61
N TYR A 133 5.11 -6.23 -9.56
CA TYR A 133 4.73 -5.06 -8.75
C TYR A 133 3.43 -4.44 -9.26
N GLN A 134 3.26 -4.28 -10.58
CA GLN A 134 1.99 -3.80 -11.16
C GLN A 134 0.80 -4.69 -10.76
N SER A 135 0.99 -6.01 -10.70
CA SER A 135 -0.06 -6.94 -10.27
C SER A 135 -0.51 -6.76 -8.80
N VAL A 136 0.28 -6.07 -7.97
CA VAL A 136 -0.13 -5.68 -6.61
C VAL A 136 -1.19 -4.59 -6.66
N LEU A 137 -1.10 -3.70 -7.65
CA LEU A 137 -1.99 -2.55 -7.83
C LEU A 137 -3.32 -2.90 -8.49
N GLU A 138 -3.42 -4.08 -9.11
CA GLU A 138 -4.64 -4.63 -9.72
C GLU A 138 -5.58 -5.23 -8.67
#